data_AF-A0A961FS02-F1
#
_entry.id   AF-A0A961FS02-F1
#
_cell.length_a   1.000
_cell.length_b   1.000
_cell.length_c   1.000
_cell.angle_alpha   90.00
_cell.angle_beta   90.00
_cell.angle_gamma   90.00
#
_symmetry.space_group_name_H-M   'P 1'
#
loop_
_entity.id
_entity.type
_entity.pdbx_description
1 polymer ?
#
loop_
_entity_poly.entity_id
_entity_poly.type
_entity_poly.pdbx_seq_one_letter_code
_entity_poly.pdbx_strand_id
1 'polypeptide(L)'
;ECVIFYPGAFDAGNPRKGGEFDLIDEKKWDDTPEDEARHDVTCDDDAFALASLDFPGKFGVFYEVDHPTKNQLEQRWIDSSREKVKNASAKQLLSDRFAMMK
;
A
#
# COMPACT_ATOMS: atom_id res chain seq x y z
N GLU A 1 18.90 34.53 20.73
CA GLU A 1 17.51 34.02 20.57
C GLU A 1 17.18 33.10 21.73
N CYS A 2 16.10 33.40 22.45
CA CYS A 2 15.55 32.49 23.46
C CYS A 2 14.82 31.37 22.73
N VAL A 3 15.40 30.17 22.69
CA VAL A 3 14.70 28.97 22.25
C VAL A 3 14.03 28.39 23.49
N ILE A 4 12.74 28.70 23.67
CA ILE A 4 11.95 28.07 24.73
C ILE A 4 11.78 26.60 24.32
N PHE A 5 12.71 25.75 24.75
CA PHE A 5 12.60 24.31 24.62
C PHE A 5 11.58 23.81 25.63
N TYR A 6 10.37 23.50 25.16
CA TYR A 6 9.41 22.75 25.95
C TYR A 6 9.82 21.26 25.89
N PRO A 7 10.14 20.62 27.02
CA PRO A 7 10.47 19.20 27.03
C PRO A 7 9.29 18.39 26.46
N GLY A 8 9.55 17.57 25.44
CA GLY A 8 8.53 16.78 24.72
C GLY A 8 7.97 17.44 23.46
N ALA A 9 8.28 18.72 23.18
CA ALA A 9 7.83 19.35 21.94
C ALA A 9 8.58 18.77 20.72
N PHE A 10 7.82 18.24 19.76
CA PHE A 10 8.35 17.72 18.52
C PHE A 10 8.88 18.87 17.63
N ASP A 11 10.19 18.86 17.33
CA ASP A 11 10.84 19.83 16.45
C ASP A 11 11.02 19.24 15.05
N ALA A 12 10.30 19.80 14.06
CA ALA A 12 10.38 19.39 12.66
C ALA A 12 11.77 19.62 12.02
N GLY A 13 12.62 20.48 12.62
CA GLY A 13 13.97 20.76 12.16
C GLY A 13 15.07 19.91 12.82
N ASN A 14 14.75 19.15 13.88
CA ASN A 14 15.74 18.34 14.60
C ASN A 14 15.17 16.98 15.05
N PRO A 15 15.30 15.93 14.21
CA PRO A 15 14.57 14.69 14.38
C PRO A 15 15.00 13.80 15.58
N ARG A 16 15.96 14.22 16.41
CA ARG A 16 16.42 13.39 17.56
C ARG A 16 16.70 14.16 18.86
N LYS A 17 16.41 15.47 18.95
CA LYS A 17 16.63 16.26 20.18
C LYS A 17 15.39 16.31 21.08
N GLY A 18 15.01 15.15 21.64
CA GLY A 18 14.08 15.11 22.78
C GLY A 18 12.59 15.27 22.48
N GLY A 19 12.17 15.07 21.22
CA GLY A 19 10.77 14.85 20.87
C GLY A 19 10.37 13.39 21.11
N GLU A 20 9.20 13.17 21.67
CA GLU A 20 8.58 11.85 21.83
C GLU A 20 7.98 11.41 20.49
N PHE A 21 8.28 10.19 20.06
CA PHE A 21 7.73 9.60 18.83
C PHE A 21 6.72 8.53 19.22
N ASP A 22 5.44 8.85 19.09
CA ASP A 22 4.36 7.91 19.37
C ASP A 22 4.25 6.89 18.24
N LEU A 23 4.73 5.66 18.47
CA LEU A 23 4.66 4.59 17.50
C LEU A 23 3.23 4.00 17.41
N ILE A 24 2.89 3.46 16.24
CA ILE A 24 1.68 2.66 16.04
C ILE A 24 1.95 1.26 16.59
N ASP A 25 1.08 0.80 17.48
CA ASP A 25 1.08 -0.60 17.93
C ASP A 25 0.37 -1.45 16.86
N GLU A 26 1.17 -2.06 15.99
CA GLU A 26 0.71 -2.92 14.91
C GLU A 26 0.20 -4.26 15.47
N LYS A 27 -0.89 -4.76 14.88
CA LYS A 27 -1.45 -6.08 15.18
C LYS A 27 -0.44 -7.18 14.87
N LYS A 28 -0.16 -8.04 15.87
CA LYS A 28 0.84 -9.12 15.80
C LYS A 28 0.23 -10.47 15.43
N TRP A 29 -1.10 -10.57 15.36
CA TRP A 29 -1.82 -11.79 15.03
C TRP A 29 -1.52 -12.92 16.03
N ASP A 30 -1.41 -12.56 17.31
CA ASP A 30 -1.05 -13.46 18.42
C ASP A 30 -2.27 -14.02 19.18
N ASP A 31 -3.49 -13.76 18.68
CA ASP A 31 -4.80 -14.14 19.26
C ASP A 31 -4.99 -13.69 20.71
N THR A 32 -4.24 -12.67 21.16
CA THR A 32 -4.40 -12.08 22.49
C THR A 32 -5.52 -11.04 22.51
N PRO A 33 -6.23 -10.86 23.64
CA PRO A 33 -7.22 -9.79 23.78
C PRO A 33 -6.64 -8.39 23.52
N GLU A 34 -5.35 -8.20 23.80
CA GLU A 34 -4.63 -6.95 23.52
C GLU A 34 -4.42 -6.72 22.02
N ASP A 35 -4.37 -7.78 21.20
CA ASP A 35 -4.19 -7.70 19.75
C ASP A 35 -5.45 -7.22 19.01
N GLU A 36 -6.63 -7.49 19.58
CA GLU A 36 -7.90 -6.93 19.08
C GLU A 36 -7.94 -5.40 19.21
N ALA A 37 -7.18 -4.83 20.15
CA ALA A 37 -7.07 -3.39 20.35
C ALA A 37 -5.92 -2.75 19.55
N ARG A 38 -5.04 -3.55 18.92
CA ARG A 38 -3.93 -3.04 18.09
C ARG A 38 -4.40 -2.66 16.70
N HIS A 39 -3.64 -1.78 16.04
CA HIS A 39 -3.95 -1.27 14.71
C HIS A 39 -3.89 -2.38 13.65
N ASP A 40 -5.00 -2.58 12.95
CA ASP A 40 -5.07 -3.49 11.81
C ASP A 40 -4.63 -2.78 10.53
N VAL A 41 -3.44 -3.11 10.05
CA VAL A 41 -2.84 -2.52 8.84
C VAL A 41 -3.60 -2.84 7.56
N THR A 42 -4.57 -3.76 7.58
CA THR A 42 -5.39 -4.10 6.41
C THR A 42 -6.70 -3.32 6.35
N CYS A 43 -7.05 -2.59 7.42
CA CYS A 43 -8.24 -1.75 7.50
C CYS A 43 -7.93 -0.33 6.99
N ASP A 44 -8.59 0.09 5.92
CA ASP A 44 -8.41 1.41 5.32
C ASP A 44 -9.02 2.53 6.19
N ASP A 45 -10.20 2.32 6.77
CA ASP A 45 -10.86 3.28 7.66
C ASP A 45 -10.00 3.62 8.89
N ASP A 46 -9.40 2.62 9.53
CA ASP A 46 -8.52 2.81 10.70
C ASP A 46 -7.23 3.53 10.31
N ALA A 47 -6.68 3.21 9.14
CA ALA A 47 -5.51 3.89 8.60
C ALA A 47 -5.79 5.39 8.35
N PHE A 48 -6.97 5.72 7.80
CA PHE A 48 -7.38 7.12 7.60
C PHE A 48 -7.61 7.85 8.93
N ALA A 49 -8.16 7.18 9.94
CA ALA A 49 -8.35 7.76 11.27
C ALA A 49 -7.00 8.13 11.91
N LEU A 50 -6.01 7.24 11.84
CA LEU A 50 -4.66 7.50 12.32
C LEU A 50 -3.96 8.61 11.52
N ALA A 51 -4.13 8.63 10.20
CA ALA A 51 -3.52 9.63 9.32
C ALA A 51 -4.14 11.03 9.47
N SER A 52 -5.36 11.12 10.02
CA SER A 52 -6.07 12.37 10.27
C SER A 52 -5.71 13.01 11.61
N LEU A 53 -4.81 12.40 12.40
CA LEU A 53 -4.33 12.97 13.65
C LEU A 53 -3.53 14.25 13.40
N ASP A 54 -3.71 15.24 14.27
CA ASP A 54 -2.93 16.47 14.24
C ASP A 54 -1.45 16.18 14.47
N PHE A 55 -0.60 17.07 13.95
CA PHE A 55 0.85 17.01 14.14
C PHE A 55 1.23 16.91 15.63
N PRO A 56 2.18 16.03 16.02
CA PRO A 56 3.11 15.24 15.20
C PRO A 56 2.58 13.88 14.70
N GLY A 57 1.35 13.51 15.04
CA GLY A 57 0.73 12.24 14.64
C GLY A 57 1.38 11.00 15.26
N LYS A 58 1.04 9.83 14.71
CA LYS A 58 1.64 8.53 15.04
C LYS A 58 2.62 8.09 13.96
N PHE A 59 3.56 7.23 14.31
CA PHE A 59 4.61 6.76 13.40
C PHE A 59 4.58 5.23 13.27
N GLY A 60 4.64 4.70 12.05
CA GLY A 60 4.62 3.25 11.82
C GLY A 60 3.96 2.89 10.50
N VAL A 61 3.53 1.63 10.36
CA VAL A 61 2.72 1.20 9.22
C VAL A 61 1.27 1.55 9.46
N PHE A 62 0.70 2.38 8.58
CA PHE A 62 -0.71 2.74 8.61
C PHE A 62 -1.55 1.77 7.79
N TYR A 63 -1.08 1.39 6.61
CA TYR A 63 -1.81 0.51 5.71
C TYR A 63 -0.86 -0.33 4.88
N GLU A 64 -1.06 -1.65 4.87
CA GLU A 64 -0.30 -2.59 4.07
C GLU A 64 -1.22 -3.71 3.58
N VAL A 65 -1.36 -3.81 2.26
CA VAL A 65 -2.12 -4.88 1.61
C VAL A 65 -1.36 -5.41 0.40
N ASP A 66 -1.42 -6.73 0.21
CA ASP A 66 -0.88 -7.37 -0.98
C ASP A 66 -1.90 -7.27 -2.13
N HIS A 67 -1.73 -6.27 -2.97
CA HIS A 67 -2.53 -6.08 -4.18
C HIS A 67 -1.67 -6.30 -5.43
N PRO A 68 -2.17 -7.00 -6.46
CA PRO A 68 -1.41 -7.19 -7.69
C PRO A 68 -1.01 -5.85 -8.30
N THR A 69 0.26 -5.78 -8.73
CA THR A 69 0.80 -4.60 -9.39
C THR A 69 0.14 -4.40 -10.74
N LYS A 70 0.14 -3.16 -11.23
CA LYS A 70 -0.34 -2.83 -12.57
C LYS A 70 0.26 -3.74 -13.66
N ASN A 71 1.57 -3.99 -13.61
CA ASN A 71 2.26 -4.81 -14.60
C ASN A 71 1.77 -6.26 -14.59
N GLN A 72 1.52 -6.82 -13.39
CA GLN A 72 0.96 -8.17 -13.26
C GLN A 72 -0.47 -8.24 -13.83
N LEU A 73 -1.29 -7.19 -13.61
CA LEU A 73 -2.63 -7.11 -14.17
C LEU A 73 -2.63 -7.00 -15.70
N GLU A 74 -1.75 -6.17 -16.26
CA GLU A 74 -1.60 -6.03 -17.72
C GLU A 74 -1.12 -7.34 -18.35
N GLN A 75 -0.15 -8.03 -17.72
CA GLN A 75 0.32 -9.32 -18.21
C GLN A 75 -0.82 -10.37 -18.20
N ARG A 76 -1.60 -10.42 -17.12
CA ARG A 76 -2.78 -11.31 -17.03
C ARG A 76 -3.79 -11.05 -18.16
N TRP A 77 -3.99 -9.78 -18.54
CA TRP A 77 -4.85 -9.43 -19.67
C TRP A 77 -4.27 -9.87 -21.02
N ILE A 78 -2.96 -9.72 -21.21
CA ILE A 78 -2.27 -10.21 -22.42
C ILE A 78 -2.42 -11.73 -22.52
N ASP A 79 -2.16 -12.45 -21.42
CA ASP A 79 -2.21 -13.91 -21.38
C ASP A 79 -3.63 -14.43 -21.67
N SER A 80 -4.65 -13.89 -20.99
CA SER A 80 -6.05 -14.25 -21.24
C SER A 80 -6.51 -13.93 -22.67
N SER A 81 -5.97 -12.87 -23.28
CA SER A 81 -6.28 -12.51 -24.67
C SER A 81 -5.59 -13.45 -25.67
N ARG A 82 -4.35 -13.86 -25.39
CA ARG A 82 -3.60 -14.82 -26.20
C ARG A 82 -4.19 -16.22 -26.11
N GLU A 83 -4.69 -16.61 -24.95
CA GLU A 83 -5.37 -17.91 -24.76
C GLU A 83 -6.60 -18.05 -25.65
N LYS A 84 -7.42 -16.98 -25.77
CA LYS A 84 -8.60 -16.96 -26.66
C LYS A 84 -8.28 -17.22 -28.13
N VAL A 85 -7.07 -16.85 -28.55
CA VAL A 85 -6.57 -17.09 -29.91
C VAL A 85 -5.65 -18.31 -29.99
N LYS A 86 -5.69 -19.19 -28.99
CA LYS A 86 -4.87 -20.42 -28.89
C LYS A 86 -3.37 -20.16 -29.05
N ASN A 87 -2.91 -19.01 -28.57
CA ASN A 87 -1.52 -18.56 -28.72
C ASN A 87 -1.03 -18.52 -30.18
N ALA A 88 -1.94 -18.30 -31.14
CA ALA A 88 -1.59 -18.13 -32.54
C ALA A 88 -0.60 -16.97 -32.70
N SER A 89 0.40 -17.17 -33.56
CA SER A 89 1.33 -16.09 -33.91
C SER A 89 0.59 -14.97 -34.63
N ALA A 90 1.10 -13.73 -34.52
CA ALA A 90 0.51 -12.58 -35.20
C ALA A 90 0.35 -12.81 -36.72
N LYS A 91 1.30 -13.53 -37.34
CA LYS A 91 1.24 -13.89 -38.76
C LYS A 91 0.06 -14.83 -39.08
N GLN A 92 -0.19 -15.82 -38.25
CA GLN A 92 -1.32 -16.74 -38.41
C GLN A 92 -2.65 -16.01 -38.24
N LEU A 93 -2.75 -15.13 -37.24
CA LEU A 93 -3.94 -14.31 -37.05
C LEU A 93 -4.24 -13.43 -38.26
N LEU A 94 -3.20 -12.81 -38.83
CA LEU A 94 -3.36 -12.00 -40.05
C LEU A 94 -3.78 -12.87 -41.24
N SER A 95 -3.13 -14.01 -41.47
CA SER A 95 -3.50 -14.90 -42.59
C SER A 95 -4.94 -15.40 -42.49
N ASP A 96 -5.39 -15.78 -41.30
CA ASP A 96 -6.75 -16.29 -41.07
C ASP A 96 -7.79 -15.19 -41.32
N ARG A 97 -7.50 -13.95 -40.92
CA ARG A 97 -8.38 -12.80 -41.18
C ARG A 97 -8.46 -12.45 -42.66
N PHE A 98 -7.33 -12.46 -43.38
CA PHE A 98 -7.35 -12.23 -44.83
C PHE A 98 -8.06 -13.36 -45.58
N ALA A 99 -7.97 -14.60 -45.10
CA ALA A 99 -8.69 -15.73 -45.69
C ALA A 99 -10.22 -15.59 -45.55
N MET A 100 -10.71 -15.02 -44.45
CA MET A 100 -12.15 -14.77 -44.24
C MET A 100 -12.74 -13.64 -45.11
N MET A 101 -11.91 -12.83 -45.76
CA MET A 101 -12.36 -11.71 -46.61
C MET A 101 -12.48 -12.07 -48.09
N LYS A 102 -12.23 -13.33 -48.47
CA LYS A 102 -12.47 -13.87 -49.81
C LYS A 102 -13.86 -14.49 -49.90
#